data_AF-A0A8C5TWW5-F1
#
_entry.id   AF-A0A8C5TWW5-F1
#
_cell.length_a   1.000
_cell.length_b   1.000
_cell.length_c   1.000
_cell.angle_alpha   90.00
_cell.angle_beta   90.00
_cell.angle_gamma   90.00
#
_symmetry.space_group_name_H-M   'P 1'
#
loop_
_entity.id
_entity.type
_entity.pdbx_description
1 polymer ?
#
loop_
_entity_poly.entity_id
_entity_poly.type
_entity_poly.pdbx_seq_one_letter_code
_entity_poly.pdbx_strand_id
1 'polypeptide(L)'
;MTADKEKDKDKDRDRDRDKERDKRDKARESENSRPRRSCTLEGGAKNYAESDHSEDEDNDNNSATTEESTKKSKKKPPKKKSRYERTDNGEITSFITEDDVVYRPGDCVYIESRRPNTPYFICSIQDFKLVRNIFTSPFPLSQRGVFSPPQKALGKRDHLLMNVKWYYRQSEVPDSVYQHLVQDRHNENDSGRELVITDPVIKNRELFISDYVDTYHAAALRGKCNISHFSDIFAAREFKARVDSFFYILGYNPETRRLNSTQGEIRVGPSHQAKLPELQPFPSPDGDTVTQHEELVWMPGVNDCDLLMYLRAARSMAAFAGMCDGGSTEDGCVAASRDDTTLNALNTVRTGHRQPILFPPALLPCSQLGVCSW
;
A
#
# COMPACT_ATOMS: atom_id res chain seq x y z
N MET A 1 -30.16 52.50 30.56
CA MET A 1 -28.95 51.89 31.17
C MET A 1 -28.30 50.87 30.23
N THR A 2 -27.98 51.26 28.99
CA THR A 2 -27.48 50.30 27.97
C THR A 2 -26.33 50.84 27.12
N ALA A 3 -25.94 52.11 27.25
CA ALA A 3 -24.81 52.69 26.51
C ALA A 3 -23.45 52.50 27.20
N ASP A 4 -23.41 52.42 28.54
CA ASP A 4 -22.14 52.23 29.28
C ASP A 4 -21.60 50.79 29.17
N LYS A 5 -22.46 49.81 28.89
CA LYS A 5 -22.08 48.39 28.86
C LYS A 5 -21.36 47.95 27.58
N GLU A 6 -21.52 48.71 26.49
CA GLU A 6 -20.78 48.47 25.23
C GLU A 6 -19.37 49.08 25.27
N LYS A 7 -19.22 50.24 25.91
CA LYS A 7 -17.94 50.95 25.99
C LYS A 7 -16.89 50.22 26.83
N ASP A 8 -17.31 49.46 27.84
CA ASP A 8 -16.42 48.60 28.62
C ASP A 8 -16.07 47.30 27.89
N LYS A 9 -16.98 46.74 27.09
CA LYS A 9 -16.70 45.54 26.29
C LYS A 9 -15.66 45.77 25.19
N ASP A 10 -15.66 46.95 24.57
CA ASP A 10 -14.67 47.27 23.52
C ASP A 10 -13.28 47.58 24.12
N LYS A 11 -13.23 48.21 25.30
CA LYS A 11 -11.96 48.43 26.01
C LYS A 11 -11.26 47.13 26.43
N ASP A 12 -12.02 46.12 26.83
CA ASP A 12 -11.45 44.82 27.20
C ASP A 12 -10.96 44.03 25.98
N ARG A 13 -11.65 44.14 24.84
CA ARG A 13 -11.19 43.55 23.57
C ARG A 13 -9.89 44.15 23.05
N ASP A 14 -9.70 45.47 23.19
CA ASP A 14 -8.47 46.12 22.76
C ASP A 14 -7.29 45.76 23.69
N ARG A 15 -7.51 45.64 24.99
CA ARG A 15 -6.48 45.15 25.93
C ARG A 15 -6.01 43.72 25.65
N ASP A 16 -6.91 42.85 25.21
CA ASP A 16 -6.55 41.47 24.88
C ASP A 16 -5.76 41.39 23.56
N ARG A 17 -6.06 42.26 22.59
CA ARG A 17 -5.25 42.38 21.36
C ARG A 17 -3.84 42.90 21.62
N ASP A 18 -3.68 43.87 22.52
CA ASP A 18 -2.35 44.39 22.87
C ASP A 18 -1.51 43.34 23.62
N LYS A 19 -2.12 42.53 24.50
CA LYS A 19 -1.45 41.39 25.16
C LYS A 19 -1.00 40.31 24.18
N GLU A 20 -1.79 40.03 23.13
CA GLU A 20 -1.41 39.10 22.05
C GLU A 20 -0.23 39.65 21.22
N ARG A 21 -0.21 40.96 20.96
CA ARG A 21 0.88 41.63 20.25
C ARG A 21 2.19 41.58 21.03
N ASP A 22 2.15 41.89 22.32
CA ASP A 22 3.32 41.83 23.21
C ASP A 22 3.85 40.40 23.39
N LYS A 23 2.97 39.39 23.42
CA LYS A 23 3.38 37.97 23.41
C LYS A 23 4.12 37.60 22.12
N ARG A 24 3.67 38.11 20.97
CA ARG A 24 4.28 37.83 19.66
C ARG A 24 5.64 38.51 19.50
N ASP A 25 5.81 39.70 20.06
CA ASP A 25 7.10 40.42 20.00
C ASP A 25 8.11 39.89 21.02
N LYS A 26 7.68 39.44 22.21
CA LYS A 26 8.56 38.70 23.15
C LYS A 26 9.04 37.35 22.61
N ALA A 27 8.23 36.67 21.80
CA ALA A 27 8.64 35.44 21.11
C ALA A 27 9.68 35.69 20.00
N ARG A 28 9.69 36.89 19.41
CA ARG A 28 10.70 37.29 18.42
C ARG A 28 12.02 37.73 19.06
N GLU A 29 11.98 38.32 20.25
CA GLU A 29 13.20 38.68 20.98
C GLU A 29 13.92 37.46 21.58
N SER A 30 13.20 36.38 21.92
CA SER A 30 13.83 35.15 22.42
C SER A 30 14.54 34.32 21.34
N GLU A 31 14.16 34.45 20.07
CA GLU A 31 14.87 33.80 18.94
C GLU A 31 16.16 34.53 18.51
N ASN A 32 16.38 35.76 18.95
CA ASN A 32 17.51 36.59 18.49
C ASN A 32 18.74 36.58 19.42
N SER A 33 18.74 35.73 20.46
CA SER A 33 19.88 35.57 21.37
C SER A 33 20.80 34.40 20.95
N ARG A 34 21.50 34.56 19.82
CA ARG A 34 22.77 33.86 19.56
C ARG A 34 23.85 34.89 19.22
N PRO A 35 24.98 34.92 19.95
CA PRO A 35 25.94 36.01 19.86
C PRO A 35 26.72 35.98 18.54
N ARG A 36 26.64 37.08 17.78
CA ARG A 36 27.59 37.42 16.72
C ARG A 36 28.94 37.75 17.35
N ARG A 37 29.88 36.80 17.33
CA ARG A 37 31.30 37.10 17.56
C ARG A 37 31.85 37.87 16.36
N SER A 38 32.34 39.07 16.64
CA SER A 38 33.22 39.86 15.79
C SER A 38 34.49 40.12 16.59
N CYS A 39 35.67 39.85 16.03
CA CYS A 39 36.91 40.65 16.18
C CYS A 39 38.08 40.07 15.34
N THR A 40 38.36 40.78 14.23
CA THR A 40 39.67 41.35 13.78
C THR A 40 41.02 40.62 13.92
N LEU A 41 41.77 40.71 12.80
CA LEU A 41 43.23 40.92 12.59
C LEU A 41 44.23 39.75 12.81
N GLU A 42 44.70 39.12 11.73
CA GLU A 42 46.01 39.37 11.09
C GLU A 42 46.27 38.38 9.93
N GLY A 43 46.78 38.89 8.80
CA GLY A 43 47.72 38.15 7.94
C GLY A 43 47.17 37.41 6.70
N GLY A 44 47.53 37.91 5.52
CA GLY A 44 48.00 37.05 4.42
C GLY A 44 47.12 36.94 3.17
N ALA A 45 47.48 37.73 2.15
CA ALA A 45 46.92 37.72 0.79
C ALA A 45 47.19 36.41 0.01
N LYS A 46 46.34 36.09 -1.00
CA LYS A 46 46.66 36.17 -2.44
C LYS A 46 45.60 35.51 -3.37
N ASN A 47 45.39 36.21 -4.49
CA ASN A 47 44.87 35.79 -5.82
C ASN A 47 43.36 35.96 -6.06
N TYR A 48 42.92 37.11 -6.59
CA TYR A 48 42.80 37.48 -8.02
C TYR A 48 41.89 36.57 -8.86
N ALA A 49 40.71 37.08 -9.19
CA ALA A 49 40.21 37.26 -10.57
C ALA A 49 38.75 37.79 -10.53
N GLU A 50 38.61 39.11 -10.72
CA GLU A 50 37.36 39.75 -11.16
C GLU A 50 37.19 39.53 -12.68
N SER A 51 35.95 39.42 -13.14
CA SER A 51 35.60 39.83 -14.50
C SER A 51 34.19 40.40 -14.51
N ASP A 52 34.14 41.73 -14.68
CA ASP A 52 32.97 42.57 -14.82
C ASP A 52 32.19 42.33 -16.12
N HIS A 53 30.89 42.64 -16.02
CA HIS A 53 30.01 42.96 -17.14
C HIS A 53 30.44 44.28 -17.80
N SER A 54 30.50 44.30 -19.13
CA SER A 54 30.35 45.54 -19.91
C SER A 54 29.42 45.30 -21.11
N GLU A 55 28.38 46.13 -21.17
CA GLU A 55 27.53 46.33 -22.35
C GLU A 55 28.24 47.37 -23.23
N ASP A 56 28.42 47.08 -24.51
CA ASP A 56 28.81 48.10 -25.51
C ASP A 56 27.85 48.00 -26.71
N GLU A 57 27.15 49.11 -26.94
CA GLU A 57 26.47 49.43 -28.19
C GLU A 57 27.50 49.76 -29.26
N ASP A 58 27.35 49.21 -30.47
CA ASP A 58 27.94 49.81 -31.67
C ASP A 58 26.90 49.85 -32.80
N ASN A 59 26.65 51.08 -33.21
CA ASN A 59 25.86 51.51 -34.35
C ASN A 59 26.84 51.77 -35.50
N ASP A 60 26.70 51.05 -36.61
CA ASP A 60 27.26 51.48 -37.89
C ASP A 60 26.30 51.20 -39.05
N ASN A 61 26.14 52.23 -39.86
CA ASN A 61 25.22 52.38 -40.97
C ASN A 61 25.87 51.98 -42.30
N ASN A 62 25.02 51.69 -43.29
CA ASN A 62 25.23 51.76 -44.74
C ASN A 62 25.66 50.47 -45.50
N SER A 63 24.72 49.84 -46.18
CA SER A 63 24.48 50.11 -47.61
C SER A 63 23.40 49.18 -48.18
N ALA A 64 22.47 49.79 -48.91
CA ALA A 64 21.40 49.11 -49.61
C ALA A 64 21.89 48.56 -50.96
N THR A 65 21.65 47.28 -51.22
CA THR A 65 21.35 46.78 -52.57
C THR A 65 20.16 45.82 -52.47
N THR A 66 19.15 46.12 -53.27
CA THR A 66 17.93 45.37 -53.51
C THR A 66 18.22 44.07 -54.25
N GLU A 67 17.65 42.94 -53.83
CA GLU A 67 17.01 41.94 -54.71
C GLU A 67 16.31 40.79 -53.92
N GLU A 68 14.99 40.75 -54.09
CA GLU A 68 14.10 39.61 -54.34
C GLU A 68 14.22 38.23 -53.62
N SER A 69 13.17 37.95 -52.82
CA SER A 69 12.43 36.67 -52.69
C SER A 69 13.17 35.34 -52.47
N THR A 70 13.06 34.79 -51.25
CA THR A 70 12.50 33.44 -51.00
C THR A 70 12.28 33.20 -49.50
N LYS A 71 11.09 33.54 -48.98
CA LYS A 71 10.62 33.03 -47.68
C LYS A 71 10.33 31.53 -47.79
N LYS A 72 11.34 30.68 -47.61
CA LYS A 72 11.12 29.28 -47.20
C LYS A 72 10.67 29.30 -45.74
N SER A 73 9.36 29.28 -45.55
CA SER A 73 8.71 28.90 -44.31
C SER A 73 9.26 27.54 -43.87
N LYS A 74 10.21 27.55 -42.94
CA LYS A 74 10.68 26.36 -42.24
C LYS A 74 9.48 25.82 -41.46
N LYS A 75 8.71 24.91 -42.07
CA LYS A 75 7.65 24.16 -41.39
C LYS A 75 8.27 23.61 -40.12
N LYS A 76 7.80 24.09 -38.96
CA LYS A 76 8.13 23.47 -37.68
C LYS A 76 7.83 21.96 -37.83
N PRO A 77 8.74 21.07 -37.41
CA PRO A 77 8.44 19.65 -37.41
C PRO A 77 7.14 19.43 -36.62
N PRO A 78 6.28 18.49 -37.04
CA PRO A 78 5.02 18.24 -36.35
C PRO A 78 5.30 17.93 -34.88
N LYS A 79 4.65 18.66 -33.96
CA LYS A 79 4.73 18.37 -32.53
C LYS A 79 4.25 16.93 -32.31
N LYS A 80 5.16 16.04 -31.93
CA LYS A 80 4.82 14.67 -31.54
C LYS A 80 3.94 14.77 -30.29
N LYS A 81 2.82 14.05 -30.29
CA LYS A 81 1.94 13.96 -29.12
C LYS A 81 2.32 12.73 -28.32
N SER A 82 2.14 12.79 -27.01
CA SER A 82 2.27 11.62 -26.16
C SER A 82 1.25 10.54 -26.56
N ARG A 83 1.64 9.27 -26.43
CA ARG A 83 0.84 8.10 -26.80
C ARG A 83 1.08 6.97 -25.79
N TYR A 84 0.24 5.96 -25.80
CA TYR A 84 0.41 4.75 -24.99
C TYR A 84 0.22 3.51 -25.86
N GLU A 85 0.88 2.41 -25.49
CA GLU A 85 0.74 1.12 -26.16
C GLU A 85 -0.14 0.19 -25.32
N ARG A 86 -0.82 -0.75 -25.99
CA ARG A 86 -1.69 -1.73 -25.35
C ARG A 86 -1.43 -3.13 -25.87
N THR A 87 -1.66 -4.12 -25.02
CA THR A 87 -1.80 -5.51 -25.44
C THR A 87 -3.15 -5.77 -26.10
N ASP A 88 -3.29 -6.95 -26.72
CA ASP A 88 -4.55 -7.45 -27.30
C ASP A 88 -5.68 -7.54 -26.25
N ASN A 89 -5.30 -7.74 -24.98
CA ASN A 89 -6.22 -7.80 -23.84
C ASN A 89 -6.70 -6.40 -23.39
N GLY A 90 -6.14 -5.33 -23.97
CA GLY A 90 -6.51 -3.95 -23.67
C GLY A 90 -5.75 -3.32 -22.50
N GLU A 91 -4.82 -4.04 -21.87
CA GLU A 91 -3.94 -3.54 -20.80
C GLU A 91 -2.88 -2.60 -21.37
N ILE A 92 -2.53 -1.55 -20.62
CA ILE A 92 -1.56 -0.56 -21.05
C ILE A 92 -0.16 -0.99 -20.62
N THR A 93 0.74 -1.20 -21.59
CA THR A 93 2.09 -1.72 -21.36
C THR A 93 3.15 -0.64 -21.30
N SER A 94 2.92 0.48 -21.98
CA SER A 94 3.88 1.57 -22.05
C SER A 94 3.22 2.92 -22.28
N PHE A 95 3.88 3.97 -21.81
CA PHE A 95 3.55 5.36 -22.09
C PHE A 95 4.75 6.03 -22.75
N ILE A 96 4.53 6.74 -23.85
CA ILE A 96 5.58 7.38 -24.66
C ILE A 96 5.31 8.87 -24.69
N THR A 97 6.26 9.66 -24.20
CA THR A 97 6.15 11.12 -24.15
C THR A 97 6.38 11.75 -25.53
N GLU A 98 6.20 13.08 -25.62
CA GLU A 98 6.48 13.86 -26.84
C GLU A 98 7.95 13.79 -27.26
N ASP A 99 8.84 13.58 -26.29
CA ASP A 99 10.29 13.43 -26.47
C ASP A 99 10.72 11.97 -26.76
N ASP A 100 9.77 11.10 -27.12
CA ASP A 100 9.98 9.66 -27.39
C ASP A 100 10.58 8.86 -26.21
N VAL A 101 10.44 9.35 -24.97
CA VAL A 101 10.81 8.59 -23.77
C VAL A 101 9.70 7.59 -23.45
N VAL A 102 10.08 6.30 -23.39
CA VAL A 102 9.15 5.19 -23.11
C VAL A 102 9.20 4.83 -21.63
N TYR A 103 8.06 4.87 -20.96
CA TYR A 103 7.86 4.46 -19.57
C TYR A 103 7.05 3.17 -19.50
N ARG A 104 7.43 2.25 -18.62
CA ARG A 104 6.81 0.93 -18.43
C ARG A 104 6.56 0.67 -16.93
N PRO A 105 5.61 -0.21 -16.59
CA PRO A 105 5.54 -0.77 -15.24
C PRO A 105 6.89 -1.31 -14.79
N GLY A 106 7.27 -1.05 -13.54
CA GLY A 106 8.57 -1.35 -12.94
C GLY A 106 9.61 -0.23 -13.07
N ASP A 107 9.42 0.73 -13.98
CA ASP A 107 10.36 1.85 -14.11
C ASP A 107 10.33 2.76 -12.88
N CYS A 108 11.53 3.17 -12.44
CA CYS A 108 11.69 4.22 -11.43
C CYS A 108 11.73 5.60 -12.11
N VAL A 109 10.98 6.56 -11.56
CA VAL A 109 10.67 7.82 -12.22
C VAL A 109 10.66 9.01 -11.27
N TYR A 110 10.92 10.18 -11.85
CA TYR A 110 10.69 11.47 -11.22
C TYR A 110 9.31 12.02 -11.57
N ILE A 111 8.55 12.40 -10.55
CA ILE A 111 7.23 13.01 -10.68
C ILE A 111 7.28 14.45 -10.17
N GLU A 112 6.70 15.37 -10.92
CA GLU A 112 6.62 16.78 -10.54
C GLU A 112 5.81 17.00 -9.26
N SER A 113 6.38 17.75 -8.32
CA SER A 113 5.65 18.26 -7.17
C SER A 113 4.80 19.46 -7.56
N ARG A 114 3.57 19.55 -7.04
CA ARG A 114 2.68 20.69 -7.28
C ARG A 114 3.16 21.99 -6.65
N ARG A 115 4.11 21.91 -5.70
CA ARG A 115 4.65 23.08 -5.00
C ARG A 115 5.93 23.55 -5.67
N PRO A 116 6.06 24.86 -5.99
CA PRO A 116 7.32 25.41 -6.45
C PRO A 116 8.40 25.21 -5.38
N ASN A 117 9.64 24.94 -5.81
CA ASN A 117 10.82 24.66 -4.96
C ASN A 117 10.80 23.34 -4.16
N THR A 118 9.84 22.45 -4.43
CA THR A 118 9.90 21.10 -3.86
C THR A 118 10.61 20.16 -4.85
N PRO A 119 11.59 19.36 -4.41
CA PRO A 119 12.24 18.38 -5.29
C PRO A 119 11.23 17.39 -5.85
N TYR A 120 11.56 16.79 -7.00
CA TYR A 120 10.73 15.77 -7.63
C TYR A 120 10.44 14.61 -6.66
N PHE A 121 9.23 14.05 -6.71
CA PHE A 121 8.95 12.79 -6.03
C PHE A 121 9.63 11.66 -6.78
N ILE A 122 10.16 10.69 -6.05
CA ILE A 122 10.80 9.50 -6.61
C ILE A 122 9.85 8.34 -6.39
N CYS A 123 9.41 7.71 -7.48
CA CYS A 123 8.43 6.65 -7.43
C CYS A 123 8.77 5.51 -8.40
N SER A 124 8.17 4.34 -8.23
CA SER A 124 8.17 3.28 -9.25
C SER A 124 6.76 3.05 -9.78
N ILE A 125 6.65 2.91 -11.09
CA ILE A 125 5.36 2.69 -11.77
C ILE A 125 4.91 1.26 -11.49
N GLN A 126 3.72 1.08 -10.92
CA GLN A 126 3.11 -0.24 -10.79
C GLN A 126 2.31 -0.63 -12.03
N ASP A 127 1.43 0.26 -12.47
CA ASP A 127 0.55 0.03 -13.61
C ASP A 127 0.09 1.35 -14.22
N PHE A 128 -0.59 1.24 -15.36
CA PHE A 128 -1.28 2.35 -16.01
C PHE A 128 -2.78 2.08 -16.05
N LYS A 129 -3.58 3.11 -15.77
CA LYS A 129 -5.04 3.05 -15.77
C LYS A 129 -5.63 4.14 -16.65
N LEU A 130 -6.60 3.77 -17.48
CA LEU A 130 -7.32 4.72 -18.31
C LEU A 130 -8.64 5.12 -17.68
N VAL A 131 -8.86 6.41 -17.47
CA VAL A 131 -10.16 6.93 -17.05
C VAL A 131 -10.84 7.57 -18.25
N ARG A 132 -11.96 6.97 -18.67
CA ARG A 132 -12.82 7.52 -19.72
C ARG A 132 -13.86 8.43 -19.10
N ASN A 133 -13.86 9.70 -19.46
CA ASN A 133 -14.97 10.60 -19.13
C ASN A 133 -16.15 10.28 -20.04
N ILE A 134 -17.04 9.40 -19.59
CA ILE A 134 -18.32 9.18 -20.27
C ILE A 134 -19.26 10.33 -19.87
N PHE A 135 -19.22 11.43 -20.61
CA PHE A 135 -20.32 12.41 -20.59
C PHE A 135 -21.47 11.82 -21.41
N THR A 136 -22.34 11.03 -20.78
CA THR A 136 -23.71 10.85 -21.28
C THR A 136 -24.47 12.13 -20.90
N SER A 137 -24.69 13.03 -21.87
CA SER A 137 -25.58 14.17 -21.65
C SER A 137 -27.00 13.66 -21.38
N PRO A 138 -27.66 14.03 -20.26
CA PRO A 138 -29.07 13.79 -20.07
C PRO A 138 -29.83 14.92 -20.76
N PHE A 139 -30.16 14.78 -22.05
CA PHE A 139 -31.19 15.59 -22.68
C PHE A 139 -32.40 14.70 -22.98
N PRO A 140 -33.58 14.96 -22.40
CA PRO A 140 -34.80 14.28 -22.81
C PRO A 140 -35.18 14.75 -24.21
N LEU A 141 -35.47 13.77 -25.09
CA LEU A 141 -36.01 13.95 -26.43
C LEU A 141 -37.20 14.93 -26.41
N SER A 142 -37.11 16.01 -27.20
CA SER A 142 -38.28 16.65 -27.77
C SER A 142 -38.33 16.36 -29.26
N GLN A 143 -39.55 16.08 -29.72
CA GLN A 143 -39.94 15.55 -31.02
C GLN A 143 -39.33 16.28 -32.22
N ARG A 144 -38.65 15.54 -33.10
CA ARG A 144 -39.03 15.30 -34.51
C ARG A 144 -37.90 14.59 -35.24
N GLY A 145 -38.28 13.58 -36.02
CA GLY A 145 -37.38 12.61 -36.63
C GLY A 145 -36.38 13.21 -37.61
N VAL A 146 -35.11 12.91 -37.36
CA VAL A 146 -34.10 12.54 -38.36
C VAL A 146 -33.20 11.52 -37.66
N PHE A 147 -33.18 10.27 -38.13
CA PHE A 147 -32.20 9.27 -37.68
C PHE A 147 -30.82 9.68 -38.23
N SER A 148 -30.04 10.41 -37.45
CA SER A 148 -28.59 10.44 -37.61
C SER A 148 -27.99 9.25 -36.85
N PRO A 149 -26.97 8.56 -37.39
CA PRO A 149 -26.31 7.48 -36.67
C PRO A 149 -25.69 8.05 -35.39
N PRO A 150 -25.51 7.25 -34.32
CA PRO A 150 -24.90 7.71 -33.09
C PRO A 150 -23.47 8.15 -33.41
N GLN A 151 -23.29 9.45 -33.61
CA GLN A 151 -21.97 10.05 -33.58
C GLN A 151 -21.47 9.83 -32.16
N LYS A 152 -20.55 8.87 -32.00
CA LYS A 152 -19.69 8.81 -30.81
C LYS A 152 -19.17 10.22 -30.62
N ALA A 153 -19.68 10.93 -29.62
CA ALA A 153 -19.12 12.20 -29.19
C ALA A 153 -17.71 11.90 -28.67
N LEU A 154 -16.74 11.91 -29.58
CA LEU A 154 -15.31 11.77 -29.33
C LEU A 154 -14.83 13.08 -28.71
N GLY A 155 -15.30 13.34 -27.49
CA GLY A 155 -15.32 14.66 -26.89
C GLY A 155 -14.81 14.67 -25.46
N LYS A 156 -13.58 14.19 -25.25
CA LYS A 156 -12.58 14.59 -24.23
C LYS A 156 -11.56 13.45 -24.13
N ARG A 157 -10.27 13.76 -24.25
CA ARG A 157 -9.17 12.78 -24.29
C ARG A 157 -9.26 11.85 -23.06
N ASP A 158 -9.07 10.56 -23.29
CA ASP A 158 -8.91 9.62 -22.19
C ASP A 158 -7.76 10.08 -21.30
N HIS A 159 -7.99 10.15 -19.98
CA HIS A 159 -6.96 10.55 -19.02
C HIS A 159 -6.17 9.30 -18.62
N LEU A 160 -4.89 9.27 -18.97
CA LEU A 160 -3.98 8.22 -18.55
C LEU A 160 -3.46 8.53 -17.14
N LEU A 161 -3.79 7.66 -16.20
CA LEU A 161 -3.29 7.64 -14.84
C LEU A 161 -2.27 6.51 -14.69
N MET A 162 -1.43 6.61 -13.67
CA MET A 162 -0.51 5.57 -13.24
C MET A 162 -0.63 5.37 -11.74
N ASN A 163 -0.59 4.12 -11.28
CA ASN A 163 -0.36 3.85 -9.87
C ASN A 163 1.14 3.77 -9.62
N VAL A 164 1.61 4.35 -8.52
CA VAL A 164 3.04 4.39 -8.20
C VAL A 164 3.30 4.02 -6.74
N LYS A 165 4.41 3.31 -6.49
CA LYS A 165 4.98 3.17 -5.14
C LYS A 165 5.91 4.33 -4.85
N TRP A 166 5.87 4.81 -3.63
CA TRP A 166 6.69 5.93 -3.19
C TRP A 166 8.05 5.49 -2.65
N TYR A 167 9.04 6.33 -2.89
CA TYR A 167 10.33 6.29 -2.20
C TYR A 167 10.51 7.59 -1.43
N TYR A 168 10.69 7.47 -0.12
CA TYR A 168 10.94 8.60 0.77
C TYR A 168 12.42 8.89 0.83
N ARG A 169 12.79 10.16 0.72
CA ARG A 169 14.14 10.63 1.06
C ARG A 169 14.34 10.61 2.57
N GLN A 170 15.60 10.59 2.98
CA GLN A 170 15.99 10.79 4.38
C GLN A 170 15.31 12.01 5.01
N SER A 171 15.27 13.15 4.31
CA SER A 171 14.66 14.40 4.81
C SER A 171 13.13 14.35 4.93
N GLU A 172 12.47 13.33 4.36
CA GLU A 172 11.02 13.15 4.38
C GLU A 172 10.59 12.15 5.47
N VAL A 173 11.54 11.43 6.05
CA VAL A 173 11.33 10.54 7.20
C VAL A 173 11.48 11.37 8.48
N PRO A 174 10.59 11.23 9.49
CA PRO A 174 10.70 11.95 10.74
C PRO A 174 12.04 11.73 11.45
N ASP A 175 12.62 12.79 12.03
CA ASP A 175 13.93 12.76 12.69
C ASP A 175 14.03 11.69 13.77
N SER A 176 12.97 11.49 14.55
CA SER A 176 12.96 10.45 15.60
C SER A 176 13.18 9.07 15.00
N VAL A 177 12.49 8.73 13.91
CA VAL A 177 12.61 7.43 13.23
C VAL A 177 14.02 7.25 12.67
N TYR A 178 14.55 8.31 12.04
CA TYR A 178 15.89 8.28 11.47
C TYR A 178 16.99 8.17 12.53
N GLN A 179 16.83 8.81 13.70
CA GLN A 179 17.77 8.69 14.81
C GLN A 179 17.84 7.27 15.36
N HIS A 180 16.70 6.58 15.49
CA HIS A 180 16.69 5.17 15.90
C HIS A 180 17.42 4.30 14.87
N LEU A 181 17.24 4.54 13.57
CA LEU A 181 17.98 3.83 12.53
C LEU A 181 19.50 4.03 12.66
N VAL A 182 19.95 5.26 12.92
CA VAL A 182 21.38 5.54 13.12
C VAL A 182 21.91 4.83 14.35
N GLN A 183 21.12 4.76 15.43
CA GLN A 183 21.48 4.05 16.64
C GLN A 183 21.55 2.52 16.41
N ASP A 184 20.57 1.95 15.73
CA ASP A 184 20.54 0.51 15.39
C ASP A 184 21.74 0.14 14.52
N ARG A 185 22.04 0.96 13.50
CA ARG A 185 23.25 0.80 12.68
C ARG A 185 24.53 0.93 13.48
N HIS A 186 24.57 1.74 14.54
CA HIS A 186 25.75 1.87 15.38
C HIS A 186 25.91 0.67 16.31
N ASN A 187 24.81 0.15 16.87
CA ASN A 187 24.78 -1.02 17.73
C ASN A 187 25.16 -2.31 16.97
N GLU A 188 24.65 -2.50 15.74
CA GLU A 188 25.02 -3.65 14.90
C GLU A 188 26.50 -3.62 14.45
N ASN A 189 27.15 -2.47 14.59
CA ASN A 189 28.51 -2.24 14.13
C ASN A 189 29.59 -2.46 15.20
N ASP A 190 29.26 -3.19 16.28
CA ASP A 190 30.13 -3.58 17.41
C ASP A 190 31.41 -4.34 17.00
N SER A 191 31.59 -4.63 15.71
CA SER A 191 32.76 -5.29 15.13
C SER A 191 33.92 -4.35 14.78
N GLY A 192 33.77 -3.03 14.95
CA GLY A 192 34.78 -2.04 14.53
C GLY A 192 34.98 -1.93 13.02
N ARG A 193 34.06 -2.48 12.21
CA ARG A 193 34.02 -2.22 10.76
C ARG A 193 33.44 -0.83 10.55
N GLU A 194 34.07 -0.01 9.71
CA GLU A 194 33.55 1.33 9.41
C GLU A 194 32.10 1.24 8.90
N LEU A 195 31.19 2.11 9.37
CA LEU A 195 29.82 2.16 8.83
C LEU A 195 29.92 2.26 7.31
N VAL A 196 29.25 1.37 6.60
CA VAL A 196 29.48 1.10 5.17
C VAL A 196 29.26 2.32 4.26
N ILE A 197 28.56 3.35 4.76
CA ILE A 197 28.28 4.59 4.03
C ILE A 197 28.69 5.79 4.89
N THR A 198 29.99 6.07 4.94
CA THR A 198 30.53 7.28 5.57
C THR A 198 30.46 8.50 4.66
N ASP A 199 30.46 8.31 3.35
CA ASP A 199 30.38 9.39 2.38
C ASP A 199 28.99 10.08 2.44
N PRO A 200 28.93 11.38 2.80
CA PRO A 200 27.70 12.15 2.83
C PRO A 200 26.95 12.14 1.49
N VAL A 201 27.66 12.03 0.35
CA VAL A 201 27.06 11.98 -0.98
C VAL A 201 26.27 10.70 -1.16
N ILE A 202 26.83 9.55 -0.80
CA ILE A 202 26.15 8.25 -0.91
C ILE A 202 25.00 8.17 0.08
N LYS A 203 25.19 8.67 1.30
CA LYS A 203 24.15 8.75 2.33
C LYS A 203 22.89 9.48 1.85
N ASN A 204 23.08 10.59 1.14
CA ASN A 204 21.96 11.36 0.56
C ASN A 204 21.28 10.67 -0.64
N ARG A 205 21.79 9.53 -1.12
CA ARG A 205 21.18 8.70 -2.18
C ARG A 205 20.37 7.52 -1.62
N GLU A 206 20.35 7.34 -0.30
CA GLU A 206 19.49 6.36 0.35
C GLU A 206 18.02 6.82 0.33
N LEU A 207 17.15 5.92 -0.08
CA LEU A 207 15.70 6.07 -0.07
C LEU A 207 15.05 4.98 0.77
N PHE A 208 13.80 5.20 1.15
CA PHE A 208 12.97 4.24 1.88
C PHE A 208 11.72 3.91 1.07
N ILE A 209 11.58 2.66 0.64
CA ILE A 209 10.41 2.24 -0.16
C ILE A 209 9.15 2.21 0.72
N SER A 210 8.01 2.61 0.19
CA SER A 210 6.74 2.48 0.88
C SER A 210 5.79 1.54 0.14
N ASP A 211 4.99 0.80 0.91
CA ASP A 211 3.88 0.03 0.36
C ASP A 211 2.68 0.92 0.00
N TYR A 212 2.73 2.20 0.34
CA TYR A 212 1.72 3.17 -0.06
C TYR A 212 1.72 3.37 -1.58
N VAL A 213 0.53 3.22 -2.16
CA VAL A 213 0.29 3.38 -3.59
C VAL A 213 -0.55 4.63 -3.82
N ASP A 214 -0.09 5.50 -4.72
CA ASP A 214 -0.83 6.71 -5.09
C ASP A 214 -1.01 6.80 -6.60
N THR A 215 -1.95 7.63 -7.04
CA THR A 215 -2.34 7.75 -8.45
C THR A 215 -1.96 9.12 -9.02
N TYR A 216 -1.16 9.10 -10.08
CA TYR A 216 -0.69 10.31 -10.77
C TYR A 216 -1.10 10.33 -12.24
N HIS A 217 -1.19 11.52 -12.83
CA HIS A 217 -1.34 11.65 -14.28
C HIS A 217 -0.03 11.32 -15.00
N ALA A 218 -0.11 10.63 -16.15
CA ALA A 218 1.03 10.35 -17.03
C ALA A 218 1.84 11.61 -17.41
N ALA A 219 1.15 12.75 -17.52
CA ALA A 219 1.77 14.04 -17.82
C ALA A 219 2.66 14.60 -16.70
N ALA A 220 2.61 14.06 -15.48
CA ALA A 220 3.43 14.51 -14.36
C ALA A 220 4.85 13.90 -14.37
N LEU A 221 5.13 12.94 -15.26
CA LEU A 221 6.46 12.33 -15.43
C LEU A 221 7.45 13.34 -15.97
N ARG A 222 8.62 13.43 -15.33
CA ARG A 222 9.71 14.34 -15.73
C ARG A 222 10.99 13.63 -16.16
N GLY A 223 11.20 12.39 -15.75
CA GLY A 223 12.37 11.62 -16.15
C GLY A 223 12.38 10.24 -15.50
N LYS A 224 13.35 9.42 -15.92
CA LYS A 224 13.65 8.14 -15.28
C LYS A 224 14.81 8.28 -14.31
N CYS A 225 14.81 7.44 -13.29
CA CYS A 225 15.95 7.25 -12.40
C CYS A 225 16.22 5.75 -12.24
N ASN A 226 17.37 5.41 -11.66
CA ASN A 226 17.74 4.05 -11.34
C ASN A 226 17.74 3.87 -9.81
N ILE A 227 17.00 2.89 -9.31
CA ILE A 227 16.95 2.57 -7.89
C ILE A 227 17.34 1.12 -7.70
N SER A 228 18.39 0.86 -6.94
CA SER A 228 18.87 -0.49 -6.63
C SER A 228 18.43 -0.92 -5.24
N HIS A 229 17.97 -2.17 -5.11
CA HIS A 229 17.68 -2.78 -3.82
C HIS A 229 18.94 -3.45 -3.29
N PHE A 230 19.23 -3.26 -2.00
CA PHE A 230 20.27 -3.99 -1.28
C PHE A 230 19.65 -4.73 -0.08
N SER A 231 20.15 -5.93 0.19
CA SER A 231 19.68 -6.77 1.30
C SER A 231 19.98 -6.15 2.66
N ASP A 232 21.15 -5.54 2.80
CA ASP A 232 21.63 -4.95 4.04
C ASP A 232 22.55 -3.75 3.77
N ILE A 233 22.97 -3.10 4.86
CA ILE A 233 23.87 -1.95 4.79
C ILE A 233 25.26 -2.32 4.26
N PHE A 234 25.72 -3.57 4.40
CA PHE A 234 27.02 -4.03 3.91
C PHE A 234 27.04 -4.25 2.40
N ALA A 235 25.94 -4.69 1.80
CA ALA A 235 25.81 -4.84 0.34
C ALA A 235 25.76 -3.47 -0.36
N ALA A 236 25.20 -2.44 0.31
CA ALA A 236 25.11 -1.09 -0.23
C ALA A 236 26.48 -0.42 -0.49
N ARG A 237 27.57 -1.00 0.03
CA ARG A 237 28.98 -0.62 -0.21
C ARG A 237 29.34 -0.65 -1.70
N GLU A 238 28.67 -1.49 -2.47
CA GLU A 238 28.88 -1.64 -3.92
C GLU A 238 28.19 -0.54 -4.75
N PHE A 239 27.36 0.29 -4.12
CA PHE A 239 26.63 1.35 -4.79
C PHE A 239 27.58 2.43 -5.34
N LYS A 240 27.36 2.81 -6.60
CA LYS A 240 28.12 3.88 -7.27
C LYS A 240 27.25 5.12 -7.40
N ALA A 241 27.59 6.18 -6.66
CA ALA A 241 26.90 7.45 -6.72
C ALA A 241 26.92 8.04 -8.14
N ARG A 242 25.73 8.27 -8.71
CA ARG A 242 25.51 8.95 -10.00
C ARG A 242 24.36 9.94 -9.84
N VAL A 243 24.21 10.86 -10.79
CA VAL A 243 23.22 11.96 -10.72
C VAL A 243 21.78 11.44 -10.56
N ASP A 244 21.42 10.34 -11.24
CA ASP A 244 20.09 9.72 -11.22
C ASP A 244 20.08 8.28 -10.68
N SER A 245 21.00 7.96 -9.78
CA SER A 245 21.03 6.65 -9.13
C SER A 245 20.79 6.80 -7.64
N PHE A 246 19.95 5.91 -7.11
CA PHE A 246 19.59 5.80 -5.70
C PHE A 246 19.61 4.34 -5.29
N PHE A 247 19.47 4.09 -3.99
CA PHE A 247 19.29 2.76 -3.48
C PHE A 247 18.35 2.77 -2.28
N TYR A 248 17.81 1.60 -1.93
CA TYR A 248 17.05 1.41 -0.70
C TYR A 248 17.40 0.06 -0.09
N ILE A 249 17.34 0.00 1.24
CA ILE A 249 17.53 -1.21 2.05
C ILE A 249 16.25 -1.51 2.82
N LEU A 250 15.71 -0.47 3.46
CA LEU A 250 14.54 -0.54 4.33
C LEU A 250 13.32 0.06 3.64
N GLY A 251 12.14 -0.36 4.10
CA GLY A 251 10.91 0.32 3.79
C GLY A 251 10.47 1.24 4.93
N TYR A 252 9.58 2.17 4.60
CA TYR A 252 9.00 3.13 5.53
C TYR A 252 7.48 3.12 5.40
N ASN A 253 6.82 2.94 6.54
CA ASN A 253 5.39 3.07 6.66
C ASN A 253 5.04 4.45 7.27
N PRO A 254 4.45 5.38 6.49
CA PRO A 254 4.10 6.71 6.97
C PRO A 254 2.97 6.74 8.00
N GLU A 255 2.09 5.73 8.04
CA GLU A 255 0.98 5.66 9.00
C GLU A 255 1.48 5.28 10.39
N THR A 256 2.32 4.25 10.46
CA THR A 256 2.86 3.75 11.73
C THR A 256 4.15 4.46 12.15
N ARG A 257 4.74 5.27 11.25
CA ARG A 257 6.03 5.93 11.42
C ARG A 257 7.13 4.95 11.82
N ARG A 258 7.17 3.80 11.15
CA ARG A 258 8.14 2.73 11.41
C ARG A 258 8.90 2.38 10.14
N LEU A 259 10.16 2.00 10.34
CA LEU A 259 10.96 1.35 9.33
C LEU A 259 10.72 -0.16 9.39
N ASN A 260 10.71 -0.81 8.23
CA ASN A 260 10.60 -2.25 8.11
C ASN A 260 11.72 -2.78 7.21
N SER A 261 12.09 -4.04 7.42
CA SER A 261 12.90 -4.74 6.43
C SER A 261 12.06 -4.93 5.16
N THR A 262 12.72 -4.80 4.01
CA THR A 262 12.10 -5.03 2.69
C THR A 262 11.93 -6.51 2.39
N GLN A 263 12.53 -7.37 3.21
CA GLN A 263 12.38 -8.82 3.17
C GLN A 263 11.76 -9.31 4.50
N GLY A 264 10.99 -10.39 4.44
CA GLY A 264 10.49 -11.02 5.66
C GLY A 264 11.65 -11.45 6.55
N GLU A 265 11.62 -11.06 7.83
CA GLU A 265 12.67 -11.37 8.79
C GLU A 265 12.12 -12.22 9.94
N ILE A 266 12.89 -13.19 10.40
CA ILE A 266 12.61 -13.97 11.60
C ILE A 266 13.25 -13.24 12.78
N ARG A 267 12.43 -12.78 13.73
CA ARG A 267 12.92 -12.16 14.96
C ARG A 267 13.17 -13.21 16.03
N VAL A 268 14.39 -13.21 16.58
CA VAL A 268 14.81 -14.11 17.65
C VAL A 268 14.99 -13.31 18.93
N GLY A 269 14.34 -13.73 20.03
CA GLY A 269 14.55 -13.14 21.35
C GLY A 269 13.39 -13.41 22.32
N PRO A 270 13.58 -13.14 23.61
CA PRO A 270 12.60 -13.46 24.66
C PRO A 270 11.22 -12.81 24.48
N SER A 271 11.15 -11.69 23.77
CA SER A 271 9.89 -10.98 23.47
C SER A 271 9.11 -11.57 22.28
N HIS A 272 9.75 -12.39 21.45
CA HIS A 272 9.17 -12.99 20.25
C HIS A 272 9.05 -14.52 20.36
N GLN A 273 9.80 -15.14 21.27
CA GLN A 273 9.79 -16.58 21.51
C GLN A 273 8.84 -16.95 22.65
N ALA A 274 8.11 -18.04 22.50
CA ALA A 274 7.30 -18.58 23.58
C ALA A 274 8.21 -19.09 24.72
N LYS A 275 7.81 -18.84 25.97
CA LYS A 275 8.45 -19.48 27.12
C LYS A 275 8.08 -20.96 27.11
N LEU A 276 9.08 -21.83 26.94
CA LEU A 276 8.88 -23.27 26.97
C LEU A 276 8.36 -23.68 28.36
N PRO A 277 7.28 -24.48 28.45
CA PRO A 277 6.85 -25.08 29.71
C PRO A 277 7.93 -26.01 30.27
N GLU A 278 7.95 -26.17 31.59
CA GLU A 278 8.79 -27.18 32.24
C GLU A 278 8.31 -28.58 31.85
N LEU A 279 9.27 -29.50 31.67
CA LEU A 279 8.97 -30.89 31.32
C LEU A 279 8.19 -31.54 32.46
N GLN A 280 6.92 -31.86 32.22
CA GLN A 280 6.10 -32.63 33.13
C GLN A 280 6.32 -34.13 32.89
N PRO A 281 6.31 -34.97 33.95
CA PRO A 281 6.29 -36.41 33.78
C PRO A 281 5.04 -36.83 33.01
N PHE A 282 5.14 -37.91 32.23
CA PHE A 282 3.98 -38.44 31.53
C PHE A 282 2.86 -38.79 32.51
N PRO A 283 1.60 -38.47 32.19
CA PRO A 283 0.48 -38.87 33.03
C PRO A 283 0.46 -40.40 33.16
N SER A 284 0.14 -40.89 34.36
CA SER A 284 -0.07 -42.32 34.60
C SER A 284 -1.18 -42.86 33.70
N PRO A 285 -1.06 -44.09 33.16
CA PRO A 285 -2.06 -44.67 32.28
C PRO A 285 -3.45 -44.87 32.92
N ASP A 286 -3.55 -44.74 34.26
CA ASP A 286 -4.80 -44.87 35.02
C ASP A 286 -5.57 -43.53 35.19
N GLY A 287 -5.12 -42.45 34.56
CA GLY A 287 -5.84 -41.16 34.58
C GLY A 287 -7.04 -41.15 33.62
N ASP A 288 -8.10 -40.40 33.97
CA ASP A 288 -9.23 -40.18 33.07
C ASP A 288 -8.73 -39.65 31.72
N THR A 289 -9.02 -40.39 30.64
CA THR A 289 -8.57 -40.08 29.27
C THR A 289 -9.24 -38.84 28.68
N VAL A 290 -10.18 -38.25 29.40
CA VAL A 290 -10.99 -37.10 28.99
C VAL A 290 -10.83 -36.01 30.05
N THR A 291 -10.07 -34.97 29.71
CA THR A 291 -9.90 -33.79 30.55
C THR A 291 -11.15 -32.91 30.52
N GLN A 292 -11.27 -31.99 31.47
CA GLN A 292 -12.34 -30.97 31.51
C GLN A 292 -12.39 -30.05 30.27
N HIS A 293 -11.37 -30.09 29.42
CA HIS A 293 -11.24 -29.27 28.21
C HIS A 293 -11.61 -30.02 26.93
N GLU A 294 -11.97 -31.31 27.03
CA GLU A 294 -12.35 -32.13 25.89
C GLU A 294 -13.61 -32.94 26.17
N GLU A 295 -14.34 -33.28 25.11
CA GLU A 295 -15.46 -34.20 25.15
C GLU A 295 -15.12 -35.37 24.22
N LEU A 296 -15.22 -36.60 24.71
CA LEU A 296 -14.97 -37.78 23.90
C LEU A 296 -16.10 -37.97 22.87
N VAL A 297 -15.77 -37.75 21.60
CA VAL A 297 -16.72 -37.89 20.47
C VAL A 297 -16.64 -39.28 19.83
N TRP A 298 -15.51 -39.96 19.88
CA TRP A 298 -15.33 -41.28 19.26
C TRP A 298 -14.20 -42.06 19.92
N MET A 299 -14.41 -43.37 20.16
CA MET A 299 -13.35 -44.28 20.58
C MET A 299 -13.00 -45.26 19.47
N PRO A 300 -11.72 -45.37 19.08
CA PRO A 300 -11.24 -46.46 18.24
C PRO A 300 -11.48 -47.82 18.91
N GLY A 301 -11.78 -48.85 18.12
CA GLY A 301 -11.96 -50.23 18.61
C GLY A 301 -13.30 -50.89 18.25
N VAL A 302 -14.22 -50.15 17.60
CA VAL A 302 -15.43 -50.73 17.01
C VAL A 302 -15.04 -51.59 15.80
N ASN A 303 -15.63 -52.77 15.65
CA ASN A 303 -15.41 -53.62 14.48
C ASN A 303 -15.94 -52.94 13.20
N ASP A 304 -15.10 -52.82 12.18
CA ASP A 304 -15.45 -52.15 10.92
C ASP A 304 -16.67 -52.77 10.21
N CYS A 305 -16.83 -54.10 10.28
CA CYS A 305 -17.97 -54.78 9.65
C CYS A 305 -19.29 -54.36 10.31
N ASP A 306 -19.32 -54.34 11.64
CA ASP A 306 -20.50 -53.96 12.42
C ASP A 306 -20.79 -52.46 12.28
N LEU A 307 -19.74 -51.63 12.25
CA LEU A 307 -19.86 -50.18 12.02
C LEU A 307 -20.44 -49.89 10.64
N LEU A 308 -19.90 -50.51 9.58
CA LEU A 308 -20.41 -50.32 8.22
C LEU A 308 -21.83 -50.84 8.06
N MET A 309 -22.17 -51.95 8.72
CA MET A 309 -23.53 -52.47 8.75
C MET A 309 -24.50 -51.49 9.44
N TYR A 310 -24.10 -50.92 10.57
CA TYR A 310 -24.88 -49.91 11.28
C TYR A 310 -25.05 -48.61 10.47
N LEU A 311 -23.97 -48.10 9.87
CA LEU A 311 -24.02 -46.93 9.00
C LEU A 311 -24.92 -47.16 7.79
N ARG A 312 -24.88 -48.36 7.19
CA ARG A 312 -25.78 -48.74 6.10
C ARG A 312 -27.24 -48.73 6.57
N ALA A 313 -27.54 -49.30 7.74
CA ALA A 313 -28.88 -49.29 8.30
C ALA A 313 -29.39 -47.87 8.60
N ALA A 314 -28.55 -47.01 9.19
CA ALA A 314 -28.86 -45.61 9.45
C ALA A 314 -29.18 -44.84 8.16
N ARG A 315 -28.39 -45.03 7.11
CA ARG A 315 -28.64 -44.42 5.80
C ARG A 315 -29.91 -44.95 5.13
N SER A 316 -30.20 -46.25 5.26
CA SER A 316 -31.47 -46.83 4.78
C SER A 316 -32.69 -46.26 5.51
N MET A 317 -32.59 -46.02 6.82
CA MET A 317 -33.65 -45.36 7.59
C MET A 317 -33.83 -43.89 7.20
N ALA A 318 -32.74 -43.14 7.01
CA ALA A 318 -32.81 -41.77 6.51
C ALA A 318 -33.39 -41.69 5.09
N ALA A 319 -33.04 -42.65 4.21
CA ALA A 319 -33.64 -42.76 2.88
C ALA A 319 -35.15 -42.97 2.96
N PHE A 320 -35.58 -43.90 3.83
CA PHE A 320 -36.98 -44.23 4.01
C PHE A 320 -37.78 -43.05 4.58
N ALA A 321 -37.26 -42.38 5.62
CA ALA A 321 -37.88 -41.19 6.18
C ALA A 321 -38.05 -40.09 5.13
N GLY A 322 -37.04 -39.84 4.30
CA GLY A 322 -37.11 -38.86 3.20
C GLY A 322 -38.17 -39.16 2.14
N MET A 323 -38.62 -40.43 2.02
CA MET A 323 -39.70 -40.83 1.12
C MET A 323 -41.10 -40.76 1.76
N CYS A 324 -41.22 -40.74 3.09
CA CYS A 324 -42.51 -40.88 3.78
C CYS A 324 -43.28 -39.56 3.97
N ASP A 325 -42.61 -38.40 3.93
CA ASP A 325 -43.22 -37.09 4.18
C ASP A 325 -43.62 -36.33 2.90
N GLY A 326 -44.07 -37.08 1.87
CA GLY A 326 -44.38 -36.51 0.54
C GLY A 326 -43.15 -36.15 -0.30
N GLY A 327 -41.97 -36.59 0.13
CA GLY A 327 -40.72 -36.51 -0.63
C GLY A 327 -40.63 -37.58 -1.70
N SER A 328 -39.73 -37.37 -2.66
CA SER A 328 -39.50 -38.30 -3.77
C SER A 328 -38.39 -39.31 -3.46
N THR A 329 -38.16 -40.22 -4.39
CA THR A 329 -36.99 -41.12 -4.34
C THR A 329 -35.67 -40.36 -4.36
N GLU A 330 -35.61 -39.16 -4.98
CA GLU A 330 -34.41 -38.34 -4.94
C GLU A 330 -34.18 -37.70 -3.57
N ASP A 331 -35.23 -37.29 -2.86
CA ASP A 331 -35.13 -36.75 -1.50
C ASP A 331 -34.62 -37.79 -0.51
N GLY A 332 -35.09 -39.03 -0.61
CA GLY A 332 -34.57 -40.16 0.15
C GLY A 332 -33.09 -40.44 -0.13
N CYS A 333 -32.69 -40.43 -1.40
CA CYS A 333 -31.28 -40.65 -1.77
C CYS A 333 -30.36 -39.55 -1.21
N VAL A 334 -30.78 -38.29 -1.29
CA VAL A 334 -30.02 -37.14 -0.79
C VAL A 334 -29.92 -37.17 0.73
N ALA A 335 -31.02 -37.48 1.45
CA ALA A 335 -30.99 -37.61 2.91
C ALA A 335 -30.05 -38.73 3.37
N ALA A 336 -30.03 -39.86 2.66
CA ALA A 336 -29.17 -41.00 2.97
C ALA A 336 -27.68 -40.75 2.72
N SER A 337 -27.35 -39.96 1.69
CA SER A 337 -25.95 -39.70 1.31
C SER A 337 -25.29 -38.55 2.08
N ARG A 338 -26.05 -37.78 2.86
CA ARG A 338 -25.52 -36.63 3.61
C ARG A 338 -24.61 -37.06 4.76
N ASP A 339 -23.57 -36.26 4.99
CA ASP A 339 -22.66 -36.45 6.12
C ASP A 339 -23.37 -36.30 7.46
N ASP A 340 -24.41 -35.47 7.56
CA ASP A 340 -25.24 -35.32 8.77
C ASP A 340 -25.84 -36.65 9.25
N THR A 341 -26.34 -37.46 8.32
CA THR A 341 -26.87 -38.80 8.63
C THR A 341 -25.79 -39.71 9.19
N THR A 342 -24.58 -39.63 8.61
CA THR A 342 -23.43 -40.43 9.06
C THR A 342 -22.95 -39.94 10.44
N LEU A 343 -22.85 -38.63 10.66
CA LEU A 343 -22.43 -38.02 11.91
C LEU A 343 -23.41 -38.33 13.05
N ASN A 344 -24.72 -38.24 12.79
CA ASN A 344 -25.75 -38.59 13.75
C ASN A 344 -25.67 -40.07 14.15
N ALA A 345 -25.48 -40.95 13.16
CA ALA A 345 -25.29 -42.38 13.42
C ALA A 345 -24.09 -42.64 14.34
N LEU A 346 -22.93 -42.02 14.07
CA LEU A 346 -21.73 -42.14 14.90
C LEU A 346 -21.95 -41.60 16.33
N ASN A 347 -22.65 -40.48 16.46
CA ASN A 347 -23.01 -39.90 17.75
C ASN A 347 -23.97 -40.79 18.56
N THR A 348 -24.85 -41.56 17.90
CA THR A 348 -25.72 -42.54 18.57
C THR A 348 -24.94 -43.76 19.08
N VAL A 349 -23.96 -44.26 18.31
CA VAL A 349 -23.08 -45.35 18.74
C VAL A 349 -22.25 -44.94 19.97
N ARG A 350 -21.95 -43.65 20.10
CA ARG A 350 -21.22 -43.07 21.25
C ARG A 350 -22.03 -43.02 22.54
N THR A 351 -23.28 -42.54 22.51
CA THR A 351 -24.07 -42.27 23.74
C THR A 351 -24.65 -43.53 24.38
N GLY A 352 -24.83 -44.61 23.62
CA GLY A 352 -25.13 -45.92 24.17
C GLY A 352 -23.84 -46.74 24.24
N HIS A 353 -23.25 -46.95 25.42
CA HIS A 353 -22.12 -47.88 25.66
C HIS A 353 -22.43 -49.34 25.25
N ARG A 354 -22.71 -49.62 23.97
CA ARG A 354 -23.18 -50.91 23.48
C ARG A 354 -22.73 -51.16 22.05
N GLN A 355 -22.36 -52.42 21.84
CA GLN A 355 -21.95 -52.98 20.56
C GLN A 355 -22.97 -52.66 19.46
N PRO A 356 -22.54 -52.36 18.21
CA PRO A 356 -23.40 -51.94 17.09
C PRO A 356 -24.55 -52.90 16.74
N ILE A 357 -24.49 -54.13 17.26
CA ILE A 357 -25.42 -55.24 17.05
C ILE A 357 -26.70 -55.17 17.91
N LEU A 358 -26.82 -54.26 18.88
CA LEU A 358 -28.04 -54.13 19.70
C LEU A 358 -28.88 -52.89 19.36
N PHE A 359 -29.68 -53.07 18.31
CA PHE A 359 -31.04 -52.54 18.11
C PHE A 359 -31.23 -51.13 17.49
N PRO A 360 -32.30 -50.94 16.65
CA PRO A 360 -32.66 -49.70 15.94
C PRO A 360 -33.64 -48.71 16.64
N PRO A 361 -34.02 -48.80 17.94
CA PRO A 361 -35.04 -47.93 18.51
C PRO A 361 -34.52 -46.52 18.84
N ALA A 362 -33.20 -46.29 18.80
CA ALA A 362 -32.63 -44.96 19.00
C ALA A 362 -32.77 -44.05 17.76
N LEU A 363 -32.95 -44.64 16.56
CA LEU A 363 -33.14 -43.90 15.31
C LEU A 363 -34.63 -43.63 15.00
N LEU A 364 -35.54 -44.20 15.80
CA LEU A 364 -36.98 -44.00 15.72
C LEU A 364 -37.55 -43.74 17.12
N PRO A 365 -37.64 -42.47 17.58
CA PRO A 365 -38.46 -42.19 18.76
C PRO A 365 -39.91 -42.62 18.48
N CYS A 366 -40.52 -43.35 19.42
CA CYS A 366 -41.91 -43.85 19.36
C CYS A 366 -42.99 -42.81 18.99
N SER A 367 -42.67 -41.52 18.89
CA SER A 367 -43.58 -40.45 18.53
C SER A 367 -43.96 -40.38 17.05
N GLN A 368 -43.32 -41.15 16.15
CA GLN A 368 -43.73 -41.25 14.73
C GLN A 368 -44.58 -42.48 14.40
N LEU A 369 -44.77 -43.42 15.33
CA LEU A 369 -45.70 -44.55 15.16
C LEU A 369 -47.03 -44.24 15.85
N GLY A 370 -47.75 -43.28 15.28
CA GLY A 370 -49.16 -43.11 15.53
C GLY A 370 -49.95 -44.25 14.89
N VAL A 371 -50.43 -45.16 15.74
CA VAL A 371 -51.57 -46.08 15.54
C VAL A 371 -51.30 -47.34 14.70
N CYS A 372 -51.18 -48.48 15.39
CA CYS A 372 -52.14 -49.59 15.29
C CYS A 372 -51.83 -50.67 16.34
N SER A 373 -52.77 -50.87 17.25
CA SER A 373 -52.86 -52.03 18.13
C SER A 373 -52.71 -53.34 17.37
N TRP A 374 -52.00 -54.30 17.97
CA TRP A 374 -52.55 -55.62 18.35
C TRP A 374 -51.92 -56.03 19.69
#